data_AF-A0A4Y2CS55-F1
#
_entry.id   AF-A0A4Y2CS55-F1
#
_cell.length_a   1.000
_cell.length_b   1.000
_cell.length_c   1.000
_cell.angle_alpha   90.00
_cell.angle_beta   90.00
_cell.angle_gamma   90.00
#
_symmetry.space_group_name_H-M   'P 1'
#
loop_
_entity.id
_entity.type
_entity.pdbx_description
1 polymer ?
#
loop_
_entity_poly.entity_id
_entity_poly.type
_entity_poly.pdbx_seq_one_letter_code
_entity_poly.pdbx_strand_id
1 'polypeptide(L)'
;MEVEQLSKRVILALTNKTTLEMNRSIISKLQDEPHTFYSSDSIISEDQNDLQNFPNEFLHDLTPSGMPPHALMLKKGVIVMLLRSLNPKQGLL
;
A
#
# COMPACT_ATOMS: atom_id res chain seq x y z
N MET A 1 14.64 -5.43 -25.78
CA MET A 1 15.00 -5.88 -24.42
C MET A 1 14.01 -6.95 -24.03
N GLU A 2 14.46 -8.14 -23.68
CA GLU A 2 13.56 -9.27 -23.40
C GLU A 2 12.76 -9.06 -22.10
N VAL A 3 11.54 -9.60 -22.06
CA VAL A 3 10.62 -9.53 -20.91
C VAL A 3 11.28 -10.07 -19.64
N GLU A 4 12.12 -11.09 -19.77
CA GLU A 4 12.84 -11.73 -18.67
C GLU A 4 13.96 -10.87 -18.08
N GLN A 5 14.46 -9.88 -18.83
CA GLN A 5 15.41 -8.89 -18.33
C GLN A 5 14.70 -7.72 -17.64
N LEU A 6 13.46 -7.44 -18.05
CA LEU A 6 12.62 -6.42 -17.43
C LEU A 6 12.12 -6.84 -16.04
N SER A 7 11.85 -8.13 -15.82
CA SER A 7 11.40 -8.66 -14.52
C SER A 7 12.42 -8.49 -13.38
N LYS A 8 13.68 -8.22 -13.70
CA LYS A 8 14.78 -8.00 -12.74
C LYS A 8 15.02 -6.52 -12.40
N ARG A 9 14.17 -5.62 -12.87
CA ARG A 9 14.33 -4.17 -12.71
C ARG A 9 13.26 -3.59 -11.80
N VAL A 10 13.63 -2.56 -11.05
CA VAL A 10 12.70 -1.74 -10.27
C VAL A 10 12.62 -0.35 -10.87
N ILE A 11 11.44 0.27 -10.81
CA ILE A 11 11.23 1.66 -11.17
C ILE A 11 11.22 2.47 -9.88
N LEU A 12 12.06 3.49 -9.80
CA LEU A 12 12.15 4.39 -8.64
C LEU A 12 11.54 5.75 -9.01
N ALA A 13 10.88 6.38 -8.05
CA ALA A 13 10.30 7.72 -8.18
C ALA A 13 10.74 8.62 -7.04
N LEU A 14 10.63 9.93 -7.24
CA LEU A 14 10.98 10.92 -6.22
C LEU A 14 10.05 10.88 -5.00
N THR A 15 8.77 10.52 -5.19
CA THR A 15 7.77 10.51 -4.11
C THR A 15 7.00 9.20 -4.05
N ASN A 16 6.52 8.86 -2.85
CA ASN A 16 5.65 7.71 -2.63
C ASN A 16 4.33 7.84 -3.41
N LYS A 17 3.77 9.05 -3.52
CA LYS A 17 2.56 9.31 -4.30
C LYS A 17 2.73 8.85 -5.75
N THR A 18 3.81 9.28 -6.40
CA THR A 18 4.13 8.88 -7.78
C THR A 18 4.34 7.37 -7.90
N THR A 19 5.01 6.76 -6.92
CA THR A 19 5.22 5.30 -6.88
C THR A 19 3.90 4.54 -6.77
N LEU A 20 2.97 4.99 -5.92
CA LEU A 20 1.66 4.38 -5.74
C LEU A 20 0.80 4.48 -7.01
N GLU A 21 0.82 5.63 -7.69
CA GLU A 21 0.13 5.81 -8.98
C GLU A 21 0.68 4.88 -10.07
N MET A 22 2.01 4.74 -10.17
CA MET A 22 2.64 3.79 -11.09
C MET A 22 2.28 2.35 -10.75
N ASN A 23 2.35 1.95 -9.48
CA ASN A 23 1.99 0.61 -9.04
C ASN A 23 0.52 0.28 -9.38
N ARG A 24 -0.41 1.23 -9.16
CA ARG A 24 -1.82 1.07 -9.58
C ARG A 24 -1.96 0.86 -11.09
N SER A 25 -1.22 1.61 -11.90
CA SER A 25 -1.21 1.44 -13.37
C SER A 25 -0.63 0.09 -13.82
N ILE A 26 0.34 -0.46 -13.09
CA ILE A 26 0.89 -1.79 -13.37
C ILE A 26 -0.12 -2.87 -13.00
N ILE A 27 -0.76 -2.77 -11.84
CA ILE A 27 -1.77 -3.72 -11.37
C ILE A 27 -2.97 -3.74 -12.34
N SER A 28 -3.44 -2.59 -12.82
CA SER A 28 -4.58 -2.55 -13.75
C SER A 28 -4.32 -3.27 -15.09
N LYS A 29 -3.06 -3.47 -15.48
CA LYS A 29 -2.66 -4.21 -16.69
C LYS A 29 -2.63 -5.72 -16.50
N LEU A 30 -2.65 -6.22 -15.27
CA LEU A 30 -2.71 -7.67 -15.01
C LEU A 30 -4.14 -8.18 -15.25
N GLN A 31 -4.23 -9.40 -15.79
CA GLN A 31 -5.51 -10.01 -16.22
C GLN A 31 -6.36 -10.49 -15.04
N ASP A 32 -5.76 -10.81 -13.89
CA ASP A 32 -6.48 -11.32 -12.73
C ASP A 32 -7.42 -10.27 -12.10
N GLU A 33 -8.44 -10.74 -11.39
CA GLU A 33 -9.40 -9.89 -10.68
C GLU A 33 -8.72 -9.22 -9.48
N PRO A 34 -8.91 -7.90 -9.26
CA PRO A 34 -8.37 -7.23 -8.08
C PRO A 34 -9.14 -7.61 -6.82
N HIS A 35 -8.41 -7.71 -5.71
CA HIS A 35 -8.99 -7.69 -4.37
C HIS A 35 -8.44 -6.48 -3.61
N THR A 36 -9.33 -5.71 -2.98
CA THR A 36 -8.96 -4.51 -2.22
C THR A 36 -9.15 -4.76 -0.74
N PHE A 37 -8.07 -4.58 0.02
CA PHE A 37 -8.11 -4.55 1.47
C PHE A 37 -8.18 -3.09 1.93
N TYR A 38 -9.14 -2.78 2.79
CA TYR A 38 -9.34 -1.44 3.35
C TYR A 38 -8.74 -1.35 4.75
N SER A 39 -8.14 -0.21 5.10
CA SER A 39 -7.71 0.07 6.48
C SER A 39 -8.91 0.40 7.38
N SER A 40 -8.65 0.67 8.66
CA SER A 40 -9.68 1.15 9.59
C SER A 40 -10.21 2.53 9.18
N ASP A 41 -11.50 2.76 9.41
CA ASP A 41 -12.23 4.02 9.17
C ASP A 41 -12.47 4.83 10.45
N SER A 42 -11.93 4.35 11.57
CA SER A 42 -12.15 4.94 12.88
C SER A 42 -10.86 5.02 13.69
N ILE A 43 -10.87 5.97 14.61
CA ILE A 43 -9.85 6.15 15.64
C ILE A 43 -10.31 5.54 16.95
N ILE A 44 -9.34 5.20 17.80
CA ILE A 44 -9.59 4.85 19.19
C ILE A 44 -9.16 6.07 20.01
N SER A 45 -10.11 6.82 20.55
CA SER A 45 -9.85 7.96 21.43
C SER A 45 -10.88 8.04 22.55
N GLU A 46 -10.44 8.56 23.70
CA GLU A 46 -11.30 8.90 24.84
C GLU A 46 -11.85 10.33 24.75
N ASP A 47 -11.30 11.18 23.87
CA ASP A 47 -11.78 12.54 23.63
C ASP A 47 -12.87 12.55 22.54
N GLN A 48 -14.07 13.01 22.89
CA GLN A 48 -15.19 13.11 21.96
C GLN A 48 -14.96 14.13 20.84
N ASN A 49 -14.06 15.10 21.04
CA ASN A 49 -13.72 16.09 20.01
C ASN A 49 -12.88 15.48 18.88
N ASP A 50 -12.17 14.37 19.14
CA ASP A 50 -11.29 13.77 18.12
C ASP A 50 -12.07 13.22 16.93
N LEU A 51 -13.33 12.82 17.11
CA LEU A 51 -14.18 12.40 15.99
C LEU A 51 -14.47 13.55 15.00
N GLN A 52 -14.45 14.80 15.47
CA GLN A 52 -14.55 15.97 14.58
C GLN A 52 -13.20 16.36 13.98
N ASN A 53 -12.10 16.13 14.71
CA ASN A 53 -10.75 16.48 14.27
C ASN A 53 -10.17 15.50 13.24
N PHE A 54 -10.62 14.24 13.25
CA PHE A 54 -10.13 13.16 12.40
C PHE A 54 -11.27 12.52 11.59
N PRO A 55 -11.81 13.24 10.58
CA PRO A 55 -12.83 12.67 9.70
C PRO A 55 -12.27 11.50 8.88
N ASN A 56 -13.15 10.63 8.38
CA ASN A 56 -12.74 9.45 7.63
C ASN A 56 -11.95 9.81 6.35
N GLU A 57 -12.27 10.92 5.67
CA GLU A 57 -11.51 11.34 4.49
C GLU A 57 -10.05 11.64 4.84
N PHE A 58 -9.81 12.26 5.99
CA PHE A 58 -8.45 12.48 6.49
C PHE A 58 -7.75 11.15 6.77
N LEU A 59 -8.43 10.20 7.42
CA LEU A 59 -7.87 8.87 7.71
C LEU A 59 -7.54 8.08 6.44
N HIS A 60 -8.37 8.18 5.41
CA HIS A 60 -8.20 7.48 4.14
C HIS A 60 -7.01 7.98 3.33
N ASP A 61 -6.65 9.25 3.51
CA ASP A 61 -5.51 9.89 2.86
C ASP A 61 -4.17 9.63 3.58
N LEU A 62 -4.20 9.11 4.81
CA LEU A 62 -2.99 8.81 5.57
C LEU A 62 -2.19 7.66 4.92
N THR A 63 -0.92 7.95 4.65
CA THR A 63 0.07 6.95 4.20
C THR A 63 1.33 7.02 5.07
N PRO A 64 1.22 6.74 6.38
CA PRO A 64 2.35 6.86 7.29
C PRO A 64 3.43 5.84 6.95
N SER A 65 4.68 6.18 7.28
CA SER A 65 5.82 5.30 7.04
C SER A 65 5.61 3.93 7.68
N GLY A 66 5.86 2.86 6.94
CA GLY A 66 5.67 1.49 7.40
C GLY A 66 4.22 0.99 7.37
N MET A 67 3.27 1.74 6.79
CA MET A 67 1.91 1.27 6.54
C MET A 67 1.53 1.34 5.05
N PRO A 68 0.68 0.40 4.58
CA PRO A 68 0.11 0.49 3.24
C PRO A 68 -0.89 1.65 3.15
N PRO A 69 -1.25 2.09 1.93
CA PRO A 69 -2.38 3.01 1.73
C PRO A 69 -3.70 2.40 2.20
N HIS A 70 -4.68 3.26 2.53
CA HIS A 70 -6.03 2.85 2.96
C HIS A 70 -6.64 1.78 2.06
N ALA A 71 -6.66 2.02 0.75
CA ALA A 71 -7.11 1.04 -0.24
C ALA A 71 -5.91 0.29 -0.83
N LEU A 72 -5.61 -0.90 -0.29
CA LEU A 72 -4.57 -1.80 -0.79
C LEU A 72 -5.17 -2.77 -1.81
N MET A 73 -5.09 -2.40 -3.09
CA MET A 73 -5.51 -3.24 -4.21
C MET A 73 -4.40 -4.21 -4.62
N LEU A 74 -4.70 -5.50 -4.67
CA LEU A 74 -3.77 -6.57 -5.07
C LEU A 74 -4.41 -7.47 -6.14
N LYS A 75 -3.57 -8.07 -6.98
CA LYS A 75 -3.95 -9.10 -7.96
C LYS A 75 -2.99 -10.28 -7.84
N LYS A 76 -3.38 -11.46 -8.30
CA LYS A 76 -2.46 -12.58 -8.39
C LYS A 76 -1.30 -12.22 -9.34
N GLY A 77 -0.08 -12.60 -8.97
CA GLY A 77 1.13 -12.31 -9.76
C GLY A 77 1.79 -10.95 -9.52
N VAL A 78 1.24 -10.08 -8.65
CA VAL A 78 1.92 -8.84 -8.25
C VAL A 78 3.11 -9.13 -7.33
N ILE A 79 4.14 -8.28 -7.41
CA ILE A 79 5.25 -8.28 -6.45
C ILE A 79 4.84 -7.40 -5.26
N VAL A 80 4.99 -7.92 -4.05
CA VAL A 80 4.73 -7.19 -2.80
C VAL A 80 6.01 -7.03 -2.00
N MET A 81 6.08 -5.94 -1.23
CA MET A 81 7.13 -5.69 -0.26
C MET A 81 6.53 -5.70 1.14
N LEU A 82 7.19 -6.39 2.07
CA LEU A 82 6.84 -6.32 3.49
C LEU A 82 7.33 -4.98 4.04
N LEU A 83 6.42 -4.20 4.63
CA LEU A 83 6.72 -2.90 5.21
C LEU A 83 7.15 -3.00 6.69
N ARG A 84 6.90 -4.13 7.34
CA ARG A 84 7.24 -4.42 8.73
C ARG A 84 7.60 -5.89 8.90
N SER A 85 8.65 -6.13 9.67
CA SER A 85 9.08 -7.49 10.03
C SER A 85 8.01 -8.20 10.85
N LEU A 86 7.56 -9.34 10.32
CA LEU A 86 6.57 -10.20 10.98
C LEU A 86 7.23 -11.10 12.02
N ASN A 87 8.47 -11.51 11.77
CA ASN A 87 9.24 -12.30 12.72
C ASN A 87 10.75 -12.03 12.56
N PRO A 88 11.30 -11.05 13.29
CA PRO A 88 12.71 -10.69 13.22
C PRO A 88 13.63 -11.87 13.54
N LYS A 89 13.20 -12.77 14.44
CA LYS A 89 14.00 -13.93 14.88
C LYS A 89 14.17 -14.99 13.79
N GLN A 90 13.25 -15.05 12.83
CA GLN A 90 13.31 -15.98 11.70
C GLN A 90 13.78 -15.31 10.40
N GLY A 91 14.21 -14.04 10.46
CA GLY A 91 14.62 -13.30 9.27
C GLY A 91 13.47 -12.94 8.33
N LEU A 92 12.22 -13.04 8.80
CA LEU A 92 11.05 -12.52 8.10
C LEU A 92 10.98 -11.01 8.35
N LEU A 93 11.82 -10.28 7.63
CA LEU A 93 11.74 -8.82 7.46
C LEU A 93 10.42 -8.40 6.80
#